data_AF-A0A7R9CZK9-F1
#
_entry.id   AF-A0A7R9CZK9-F1
#
_cell.length_a   1.000
_cell.length_b   1.000
_cell.length_c   1.000
_cell.angle_alpha   90.00
_cell.angle_beta   90.00
_cell.angle_gamma   90.00
#
_symmetry.space_group_name_H-M   'P 1'
#
loop_
_entity.id
_entity.type
_entity.pdbx_description
1 polymer ?
#
loop_
_entity_poly.entity_id
_entity_poly.type
_entity_poly.pdbx_seq_one_letter_code
_entity_poly.pdbx_strand_id
1 'polypeptide(L)'
;MGRPLRGAAGMWPTPILDSGIDGTSEEIKEHRDQLQDEAALASKESELRKVQGLFDKLKSAQEEDKVALEAAQRKFQAVSSGLLSADDGTNATLEDQLMNAKQAVAQAQTEKKQAEMQLAPCQKELREKEQEMKKTSSNYEGDRQKLENMERELKTLEKELSKLNYKDGHIEELQEQKRRLSQEIRSLRYQLDNSKSRNPHLNFVYRDPENNFNRASVKGLVCRLVKVKQPHTARALEVAAGGKLYNVIVDTEVTSKKLLKRGQLQRRTTIIPLNKISGHSMNQNTIRTAEQLVGKDNVQPALSLIEYDRELRPAMEWIFGQVFICRDMATARKVTFHERIMKKSGPNVFEEVNKLKEPEEALARKELELAVVDQEIINLARVAERFNSLKERLDLRKHEVELVRQKLQQTSHHRYQEEVDNLKESIAKLGQKVVECTNTVADNQHKVNDLEAKLKNVKALKETQLQTAKNEMVRLEKKAEESSKQWKQREQFKDKLTVSLLWEYPSLSTLSTLTCVAEFHVKTHQQ
;
A
#
# COMPACT_ATOMS: atom_id res chain seq x y z
N MET A 1 -20.71 -24.65 32.58
CA MET A 1 -21.39 -23.38 32.23
C MET A 1 -22.43 -23.71 31.17
N GLY A 2 -23.68 -23.25 31.18
CA GLY A 2 -24.41 -22.48 32.20
C GLY A 2 -25.61 -23.26 32.77
N ARG A 3 -26.32 -22.67 33.74
CA ARG A 3 -27.52 -23.22 34.41
C ARG A 3 -28.83 -22.73 33.77
N PRO A 4 -30.00 -23.29 34.14
CA PRO A 4 -31.24 -23.20 33.34
C PRO A 4 -32.23 -22.12 33.83
N LEU A 5 -33.29 -21.95 33.05
CA LEU A 5 -34.58 -21.34 33.39
C LEU A 5 -35.66 -22.31 32.84
N ARG A 6 -36.63 -22.87 33.60
CA ARG A 6 -37.76 -22.23 34.31
C ARG A 6 -38.41 -21.15 33.43
N GLY A 7 -39.64 -21.28 32.92
CA GLY A 7 -40.75 -22.14 33.30
C GLY A 7 -41.96 -21.28 33.68
N ALA A 8 -43.14 -21.64 33.18
CA ALA A 8 -44.46 -21.13 33.55
C ALA A 8 -45.45 -22.19 33.02
N ALA A 9 -46.37 -22.73 33.83
CA ALA A 9 -47.58 -22.05 34.32
C ALA A 9 -48.38 -21.47 33.13
N GLY A 10 -49.56 -21.99 32.77
CA GLY A 10 -50.55 -22.67 33.60
C GLY A 10 -51.54 -21.64 34.13
N MET A 11 -52.60 -21.41 33.37
CA MET A 11 -53.77 -20.63 33.79
C MET A 11 -55.01 -21.17 33.08
N TRP A 12 -55.89 -21.74 33.88
CA TRP A 12 -57.34 -21.82 33.65
C TRP A 12 -57.93 -20.40 33.95
N PRO A 13 -59.26 -20.13 34.02
CA PRO A 13 -60.45 -20.96 33.80
C PRO A 13 -61.66 -20.28 33.07
N THR A 14 -62.69 -21.07 32.69
CA THR A 14 -64.16 -20.72 32.73
C THR A 14 -64.73 -19.55 31.86
N PRO A 15 -66.07 -19.36 31.76
CA PRO A 15 -67.16 -20.31 31.43
C PRO A 15 -68.21 -19.71 30.43
N ILE A 16 -69.37 -20.38 30.23
CA ILE A 16 -70.65 -19.86 29.63
C ILE A 16 -70.62 -19.76 28.08
N LEU A 17 -71.65 -20.06 27.25
CA LEU A 17 -73.06 -20.52 27.35
C LEU A 17 -73.24 -21.56 26.20
N ASP A 18 -73.45 -22.84 26.46
CA ASP A 18 -74.74 -23.54 26.36
C ASP A 18 -75.57 -23.32 25.07
N SER A 19 -75.50 -24.30 24.15
CA SER A 19 -76.64 -24.82 23.39
C SER A 19 -76.32 -26.24 22.91
N GLY A 20 -77.06 -27.23 23.43
CA GLY A 20 -76.75 -28.64 23.22
C GLY A 20 -77.30 -29.27 21.95
N ILE A 21 -76.74 -30.43 21.59
CA ILE A 21 -77.37 -31.55 20.88
C ILE A 21 -76.84 -32.82 21.54
N ASP A 22 -77.72 -33.78 21.88
CA ASP A 22 -77.33 -35.08 22.43
C ASP A 22 -76.52 -35.89 21.39
N GLY A 23 -75.30 -36.30 21.77
CA GLY A 23 -74.44 -37.23 21.05
C GLY A 23 -73.97 -38.34 22.00
N THR A 24 -73.96 -39.59 21.55
CA THR A 24 -74.02 -40.77 22.43
C THR A 24 -72.69 -41.19 23.07
N SER A 25 -72.82 -41.91 24.19
CA SER A 25 -71.75 -42.53 24.99
C SER A 25 -70.80 -43.49 24.24
N GLU A 26 -71.07 -43.77 22.96
CA GLU A 26 -70.34 -44.75 22.14
C GLU A 26 -69.10 -44.14 21.48
N GLU A 27 -69.17 -42.90 20.97
CA GLU A 27 -68.04 -42.22 20.30
C GLU A 27 -66.83 -42.03 21.24
N ILE A 28 -67.09 -41.80 22.54
CA ILE A 28 -66.06 -41.63 23.58
C ILE A 28 -65.44 -42.98 24.01
N LYS A 29 -66.12 -44.11 23.76
CA LYS A 29 -65.54 -45.45 23.93
C LYS A 29 -64.68 -45.84 22.73
N GLU A 30 -65.19 -45.68 21.50
CA GLU A 30 -64.43 -45.99 20.28
C GLU A 30 -63.08 -45.27 20.26
N HIS A 31 -63.04 -43.97 20.58
CA HIS A 31 -61.77 -43.24 20.65
C HIS A 31 -60.81 -43.74 21.74
N ARG A 32 -61.30 -44.32 22.84
CA ARG A 32 -60.45 -44.90 23.89
C ARG A 32 -59.87 -46.23 23.46
N ASP A 33 -60.68 -47.08 22.85
CA ASP A 33 -60.26 -48.40 22.39
C ASP A 33 -59.27 -48.25 21.22
N GLN A 34 -59.53 -47.33 20.27
CA GLN A 34 -58.57 -46.93 19.23
C GLN A 34 -57.22 -46.46 19.80
N LEU A 35 -57.21 -45.64 20.86
CA LEU A 35 -55.96 -45.20 21.51
C LEU A 35 -55.22 -46.34 22.24
N GLN A 36 -55.92 -47.36 22.74
CA GLN A 36 -55.28 -48.55 23.30
C GLN A 36 -54.70 -49.44 22.21
N ASP A 37 -55.39 -49.59 21.08
CA ASP A 37 -54.91 -50.33 19.92
C ASP A 37 -53.69 -49.64 19.28
N GLU A 38 -53.70 -48.31 19.10
CA GLU A 38 -52.54 -47.54 18.63
C GLU A 38 -51.32 -47.70 19.56
N ALA A 39 -51.51 -47.69 20.88
CA ALA A 39 -50.44 -47.90 21.85
C ALA A 39 -49.88 -49.33 21.81
N ALA A 40 -50.74 -50.34 21.62
CA ALA A 40 -50.33 -51.72 21.43
C ALA A 40 -49.55 -51.91 20.11
N LEU A 41 -50.02 -51.28 19.04
CA LEU A 41 -49.40 -51.31 17.71
C LEU A 41 -48.03 -50.63 17.72
N ALA A 42 -47.89 -49.46 18.35
CA ALA A 42 -46.60 -48.77 18.52
C ALA A 42 -45.58 -49.58 19.36
N SER A 43 -46.05 -50.32 20.38
CA SER A 43 -45.20 -51.23 21.15
C SER A 43 -44.70 -52.41 20.27
N LYS A 44 -45.60 -53.00 19.47
CA LYS A 44 -45.28 -54.09 18.53
C LYS A 44 -44.38 -53.64 17.38
N GLU A 45 -44.55 -52.42 16.86
CA GLU A 45 -43.62 -51.82 15.90
C GLU A 45 -42.23 -51.59 16.50
N SER A 46 -42.14 -51.19 17.78
CA SER A 46 -40.85 -51.07 18.48
C SER A 46 -40.14 -52.42 18.63
N GLU A 47 -40.88 -53.49 18.91
CA GLU A 47 -40.37 -54.86 18.92
C GLU A 47 -39.92 -55.31 17.52
N LEU A 48 -40.73 -55.07 16.49
CA LEU A 48 -40.39 -55.35 15.09
C LEU A 48 -39.12 -54.62 14.64
N ARG A 49 -38.96 -53.33 14.95
CA ARG A 49 -37.74 -52.56 14.62
C ARG A 49 -36.50 -53.10 15.33
N LYS A 50 -36.60 -53.50 16.60
CA LYS A 50 -35.49 -54.14 17.33
C LYS A 50 -35.11 -55.48 16.69
N VAL A 51 -36.10 -56.26 16.27
CA VAL A 51 -35.91 -57.54 15.57
C VAL A 51 -35.27 -57.32 14.19
N GLN A 52 -35.74 -56.35 13.39
CA GLN A 52 -35.14 -55.94 12.11
C GLN A 52 -33.66 -55.52 12.26
N GLY A 53 -33.35 -54.66 13.23
CA GLY A 53 -31.97 -54.23 13.50
C GLY A 53 -31.02 -55.33 13.99
N LEU A 54 -31.54 -56.49 14.42
CA LEU A 54 -30.75 -57.71 14.66
C LEU A 54 -30.59 -58.54 13.39
N PHE A 55 -31.59 -58.57 12.50
CA PHE A 55 -31.47 -59.21 11.18
C PHE A 55 -30.38 -58.56 10.33
N ASP A 56 -30.36 -57.23 10.21
CA ASP A 56 -29.37 -56.57 9.34
C ASP A 56 -27.93 -56.84 9.79
N LYS A 57 -27.70 -56.93 11.11
CA LYS A 57 -26.40 -57.30 11.69
C LYS A 57 -26.01 -58.76 11.43
N LEU A 58 -26.96 -59.69 11.51
CA LEU A 58 -26.71 -61.09 11.18
C LEU A 58 -26.43 -61.27 9.69
N LYS A 59 -27.12 -60.49 8.84
CA LYS A 59 -26.92 -60.49 7.39
C LYS A 59 -25.57 -59.91 6.98
N SER A 60 -25.13 -58.81 7.59
CA SER A 60 -23.79 -58.25 7.34
C SER A 60 -22.70 -59.20 7.80
N ALA A 61 -22.82 -59.78 9.00
CA ALA A 61 -21.88 -60.78 9.50
C ALA A 61 -21.80 -62.04 8.60
N GLN A 62 -22.94 -62.50 8.07
CA GLN A 62 -22.97 -63.63 7.13
C GLN A 62 -22.27 -63.30 5.80
N GLU A 63 -22.45 -62.09 5.24
CA GLU A 63 -21.77 -61.71 4.01
C GLU A 63 -20.27 -61.47 4.22
N GLU A 64 -19.87 -60.88 5.36
CA GLU A 64 -18.45 -60.77 5.76
C GLU A 64 -17.79 -62.16 5.90
N ASP A 65 -18.45 -63.10 6.58
CA ASP A 65 -17.95 -64.48 6.74
C ASP A 65 -17.89 -65.22 5.40
N LYS A 66 -18.85 -64.98 4.49
CA LYS A 66 -18.86 -65.53 3.14
C LYS A 66 -17.71 -64.97 2.28
N VAL A 67 -17.49 -63.66 2.28
CA VAL A 67 -16.36 -63.03 1.57
C VAL A 67 -15.01 -63.51 2.15
N ALA A 68 -14.92 -63.67 3.47
CA ALA A 68 -13.73 -64.25 4.11
C ALA A 68 -13.51 -65.72 3.71
N LEU A 69 -14.58 -66.52 3.61
CA LEU A 69 -14.51 -67.90 3.12
C LEU A 69 -14.10 -67.96 1.64
N GLU A 70 -14.66 -67.13 0.77
CA GLU A 70 -14.25 -67.04 -0.65
C GLU A 70 -12.78 -66.63 -0.78
N ALA A 71 -12.30 -65.68 0.02
CA ALA A 71 -10.89 -65.30 0.06
C ALA A 71 -9.98 -66.45 0.55
N ALA A 72 -10.40 -67.19 1.57
CA ALA A 72 -9.67 -68.37 2.07
C ALA A 72 -9.69 -69.53 1.06
N GLN A 73 -10.80 -69.76 0.36
CA GLN A 73 -10.89 -70.74 -0.73
C GLN A 73 -9.97 -70.35 -1.89
N ARG A 74 -9.91 -69.08 -2.30
CA ARG A 74 -8.96 -68.60 -3.32
C ARG A 74 -7.49 -68.77 -2.89
N LYS A 75 -7.16 -68.48 -1.62
CA LYS A 75 -5.83 -68.76 -1.05
C LYS A 75 -5.50 -70.25 -1.07
N PHE A 76 -6.43 -71.10 -0.62
CA PHE A 76 -6.25 -72.56 -0.63
C PHE A 76 -6.10 -73.11 -2.06
N GLN A 77 -6.90 -72.63 -3.01
CA GLN A 77 -6.78 -72.98 -4.43
C GLN A 77 -5.41 -72.56 -4.99
N ALA A 78 -4.95 -71.32 -4.73
CA ALA A 78 -3.63 -70.86 -5.13
C ALA A 78 -2.50 -71.75 -4.57
N VAL A 79 -2.50 -71.99 -3.26
CA VAL A 79 -1.52 -72.89 -2.59
C VAL A 79 -1.59 -74.31 -3.15
N SER A 80 -2.79 -74.83 -3.45
CA SER A 80 -2.97 -76.17 -4.05
C SER A 80 -2.44 -76.25 -5.49
N SER A 81 -2.52 -75.17 -6.26
CA SER A 81 -1.91 -75.03 -7.59
C SER A 81 -0.40 -74.80 -7.56
N GLY A 82 0.20 -74.74 -6.36
CA GLY A 82 1.64 -74.55 -6.16
C GLY A 82 2.10 -73.09 -6.18
N LEU A 83 1.18 -72.12 -6.31
CA LEU A 83 1.44 -70.69 -6.14
C LEU A 83 1.54 -70.37 -4.66
N LEU A 84 2.54 -69.58 -4.29
CA LEU A 84 2.78 -69.18 -2.90
C LEU A 84 2.62 -67.67 -2.81
N SER A 85 1.83 -67.18 -1.85
CA SER A 85 1.60 -65.75 -1.71
C SER A 85 2.91 -65.05 -1.34
N ALA A 86 3.31 -64.07 -2.16
CA ALA A 86 4.42 -63.18 -1.85
C ALA A 86 4.03 -62.22 -0.71
N ASP A 87 5.03 -61.69 -0.01
CA ASP A 87 4.84 -60.57 0.93
C ASP A 87 4.26 -59.32 0.21
N ASP A 88 4.49 -59.20 -1.10
CA ASP A 88 3.96 -58.14 -1.98
C ASP A 88 2.50 -58.38 -2.45
N GLY A 89 1.80 -59.38 -1.89
CA GLY A 89 0.38 -59.65 -2.19
C GLY A 89 0.09 -60.26 -3.57
N THR A 90 1.11 -60.55 -4.37
CA THR A 90 0.99 -61.26 -5.65
C THR A 90 1.17 -62.78 -5.45
N ASN A 91 0.37 -63.58 -6.16
CA ASN A 91 0.52 -65.03 -6.18
C ASN A 91 1.46 -65.43 -7.32
N ALA A 92 2.69 -65.78 -6.98
CA ALA A 92 3.73 -66.21 -7.92
C ALA A 92 4.34 -67.55 -7.47
N THR A 93 5.08 -68.23 -8.34
CA THR A 93 5.86 -69.40 -7.88
C THR A 93 7.11 -68.94 -7.13
N LEU A 94 7.69 -69.80 -6.28
CA LEU A 94 8.98 -69.50 -5.65
C LEU A 94 10.09 -69.41 -6.70
N GLU A 95 9.98 -70.18 -7.77
CA GLU A 95 10.86 -70.12 -8.94
C GLU A 95 10.80 -68.74 -9.62
N ASP A 96 9.60 -68.18 -9.84
CA ASP A 96 9.43 -66.83 -10.42
C ASP A 96 9.97 -65.73 -9.48
N GLN A 97 9.68 -65.82 -8.18
CA GLN A 97 10.21 -64.88 -7.18
C GLN A 97 11.74 -64.92 -7.15
N LEU A 98 12.33 -66.11 -7.21
CA LEU A 98 13.78 -66.29 -7.27
C LEU A 98 14.37 -65.74 -8.57
N MET A 99 13.71 -65.98 -9.71
CA MET A 99 14.13 -65.47 -11.01
C MET A 99 14.09 -63.94 -11.06
N ASN A 100 12.99 -63.33 -10.58
CA ASN A 100 12.84 -61.88 -10.48
C ASN A 100 13.86 -61.25 -9.53
N ALA A 101 14.12 -61.85 -8.37
CA ALA A 101 15.13 -61.37 -7.43
C ALA A 101 16.56 -61.47 -8.03
N LYS A 102 16.89 -62.56 -8.73
CA LYS A 102 18.17 -62.71 -9.45
C LYS A 102 18.30 -61.72 -10.62
N GLN A 103 17.22 -61.45 -11.34
CA GLN A 103 17.18 -60.43 -12.39
C GLN A 103 17.39 -59.04 -11.81
N ALA A 104 16.76 -58.70 -10.68
CA ALA A 104 16.95 -57.43 -9.99
C ALA A 104 18.40 -57.26 -9.48
N VAL A 105 19.03 -58.32 -8.96
CA VAL A 105 20.47 -58.31 -8.63
C VAL A 105 21.32 -58.04 -9.87
N ALA A 106 21.06 -58.73 -10.99
CA ALA A 106 21.82 -58.53 -12.23
C ALA A 106 21.65 -57.12 -12.83
N GLN A 107 20.44 -56.56 -12.77
CA GLN A 107 20.13 -55.19 -13.19
C GLN A 107 20.88 -54.18 -12.30
N ALA A 108 20.70 -54.25 -10.97
CA ALA A 108 21.37 -53.33 -10.04
C ALA A 108 22.91 -53.46 -10.06
N GLN A 109 23.47 -54.65 -10.29
CA GLN A 109 24.91 -54.82 -10.54
C GLN A 109 25.37 -54.18 -11.85
N THR A 110 24.53 -54.17 -12.87
CA THR A 110 24.83 -53.53 -14.17
C THR A 110 24.77 -52.01 -14.05
N GLU A 111 23.73 -51.47 -13.41
CA GLU A 111 23.57 -50.04 -13.10
C GLU A 111 24.72 -49.53 -12.21
N LYS A 112 25.10 -50.30 -11.17
CA LYS A 112 26.28 -50.02 -10.35
C LYS A 112 27.54 -49.88 -11.21
N LYS A 113 27.83 -50.87 -12.06
CA LYS A 113 29.03 -50.85 -12.93
C LYS A 113 28.99 -49.70 -13.93
N GLN A 114 27.83 -49.35 -14.48
CA GLN A 114 27.67 -48.18 -15.35
C GLN A 114 27.96 -46.88 -14.61
N ALA A 115 27.45 -46.73 -13.38
CA ALA A 115 27.72 -45.56 -12.55
C ALA A 115 29.20 -45.48 -12.14
N GLU A 116 29.82 -46.57 -11.69
CA GLU A 116 31.27 -46.65 -11.38
C GLU A 116 32.14 -46.31 -12.60
N MET A 117 31.76 -46.79 -13.79
CA MET A 117 32.45 -46.50 -15.06
C MET A 117 32.35 -45.04 -15.47
N GLN A 118 31.24 -44.35 -15.18
CA GLN A 118 31.09 -42.90 -15.39
C GLN A 118 31.85 -42.08 -14.34
N LEU A 119 31.98 -42.60 -13.13
CA LEU A 119 32.59 -41.90 -11.98
C LEU A 119 34.11 -41.72 -12.16
N ALA A 120 34.82 -42.69 -12.72
CA ALA A 120 36.27 -42.62 -12.90
C ALA A 120 36.75 -41.53 -13.90
N PRO A 121 36.15 -41.35 -15.09
CA PRO A 121 36.42 -40.22 -15.98
C PRO A 121 36.15 -38.86 -15.31
N CYS A 122 35.00 -38.69 -14.66
CA CYS A 122 34.65 -37.44 -13.97
C CYS A 122 35.66 -37.12 -12.85
N GLN A 123 36.12 -38.11 -12.08
CA GLN A 123 37.18 -37.92 -11.08
C GLN A 123 38.52 -37.52 -11.68
N LYS A 124 38.88 -38.04 -12.87
CA LYS A 124 40.12 -37.66 -13.57
C LYS A 124 40.03 -36.23 -14.08
N GLU A 125 38.93 -35.88 -14.74
CA GLU A 125 38.66 -34.53 -15.23
C GLU A 125 38.63 -33.50 -14.09
N LEU A 126 38.00 -33.83 -12.96
CA LEU A 126 38.01 -32.99 -11.76
C LEU A 126 39.45 -32.67 -11.31
N ARG A 127 40.33 -33.67 -11.23
CA ARG A 127 41.74 -33.47 -10.82
C ARG A 127 42.51 -32.59 -11.81
N GLU A 128 42.27 -32.73 -13.10
CA GLU A 128 42.90 -31.92 -14.15
C GLU A 128 42.42 -30.46 -14.05
N LYS A 129 41.10 -30.24 -13.93
CA LYS A 129 40.51 -28.89 -13.76
C LYS A 129 40.92 -28.22 -12.45
N GLU A 130 41.03 -28.97 -11.35
CA GLU A 130 41.54 -28.46 -10.07
C GLU A 130 43.02 -28.04 -10.14
N GLN A 131 43.84 -28.66 -11.00
CA GLN A 131 45.22 -28.22 -11.23
C GLN A 131 45.28 -26.91 -12.04
N GLU A 132 44.50 -26.76 -13.11
CA GLU A 132 44.43 -25.50 -13.88
C GLU A 132 43.81 -24.36 -13.06
N MET A 133 42.81 -24.67 -12.21
CA MET A 133 42.28 -23.75 -11.21
C MET A 133 43.38 -23.23 -10.28
N LYS A 134 44.23 -24.12 -9.72
CA LYS A 134 45.34 -23.75 -8.82
C LYS A 134 46.38 -22.86 -9.50
N LYS A 135 46.68 -23.07 -10.78
CA LYS A 135 47.59 -22.17 -11.54
C LYS A 135 47.02 -20.77 -11.70
N THR A 136 45.71 -20.67 -11.91
CA THR A 136 45.02 -19.39 -12.16
C THR A 136 44.58 -18.68 -10.87
N SER A 137 44.57 -19.36 -9.72
CA SER A 137 44.01 -18.86 -8.45
C SER A 137 44.72 -17.62 -7.91
N SER A 138 46.04 -17.53 -8.03
CA SER A 138 46.82 -16.38 -7.53
C SER A 138 46.37 -15.04 -8.16
N ASN A 139 46.17 -15.05 -9.49
CA ASN A 139 45.71 -13.86 -10.21
C ASN A 139 44.25 -13.53 -9.88
N TYR A 140 43.38 -14.54 -9.78
CA TYR A 140 41.97 -14.37 -9.42
C TYR A 140 41.80 -13.82 -8.01
N GLU A 141 42.52 -14.37 -7.03
CA GLU A 141 42.48 -13.91 -5.63
C GLU A 141 43.05 -12.49 -5.49
N GLY A 142 44.11 -12.14 -6.24
CA GLY A 142 44.63 -10.77 -6.30
C GLY A 142 43.63 -9.76 -6.88
N ASP A 143 42.88 -10.11 -7.93
CA ASP A 143 41.84 -9.24 -8.48
C ASP A 143 40.56 -9.21 -7.61
N ARG A 144 40.24 -10.31 -6.92
CA ARG A 144 39.16 -10.39 -5.93
C ARG A 144 39.44 -9.50 -4.72
N GLN A 145 40.66 -9.47 -4.22
CA GLN A 145 41.07 -8.57 -3.12
C GLN A 145 41.04 -7.10 -3.53
N LYS A 146 41.36 -6.78 -4.80
CA LYS A 146 41.16 -5.43 -5.35
C LYS A 146 39.68 -5.06 -5.39
N LEU A 147 38.81 -5.97 -5.87
CA LEU A 147 37.37 -5.76 -5.88
C LEU A 147 36.84 -5.48 -4.46
N GLU A 148 37.21 -6.30 -3.47
CA GLU A 148 36.76 -6.10 -2.09
C GLU A 148 37.25 -4.76 -1.50
N ASN A 149 38.50 -4.37 -1.78
CA ASN A 149 39.03 -3.07 -1.36
C ASN A 149 38.30 -1.90 -2.02
N MET A 150 38.01 -1.98 -3.33
CA MET A 150 37.24 -0.96 -4.05
C MET A 150 35.78 -0.90 -3.56
N GLU A 151 35.15 -2.02 -3.23
CA GLU A 151 33.83 -2.06 -2.59
C GLU A 151 33.83 -1.43 -1.19
N ARG A 152 34.90 -1.61 -0.40
CA ARG A 152 35.08 -0.92 0.88
C ARG A 152 35.23 0.59 0.67
N GLU A 153 36.03 1.02 -0.32
CA GLU A 153 36.14 2.43 -0.71
C GLU A 153 34.77 3.03 -1.10
N LEU A 154 33.98 2.34 -1.93
CA LEU A 154 32.62 2.75 -2.29
C LEU A 154 31.73 2.93 -1.05
N LYS A 155 31.73 1.94 -0.14
CA LYS A 155 30.98 2.02 1.12
C LYS A 155 31.46 3.18 2.02
N THR A 156 32.71 3.61 1.92
CA THR A 156 33.18 4.83 2.61
C THR A 156 32.72 6.11 1.92
N LEU A 157 32.81 6.19 0.58
CA LEU A 157 32.34 7.35 -0.19
C LEU A 157 30.82 7.55 -0.05
N GLU A 158 30.02 6.47 -0.07
CA GLU A 158 28.57 6.52 0.18
C GLU A 158 28.24 7.03 1.59
N LYS A 159 29.04 6.64 2.60
CA LYS A 159 28.92 7.17 3.98
C LYS A 159 29.34 8.64 4.08
N GLU A 160 30.33 9.08 3.34
CA GLU A 160 30.74 10.50 3.30
C GLU A 160 29.69 11.37 2.60
N LEU A 161 29.14 10.89 1.49
CA LEU A 161 28.11 11.58 0.72
C LEU A 161 26.79 11.70 1.53
N SER A 162 26.37 10.63 2.21
CA SER A 162 25.20 10.68 3.12
C SER A 162 25.38 11.59 4.33
N LYS A 163 26.60 11.77 4.86
CA LYS A 163 26.87 12.73 5.95
C LYS A 163 26.68 14.19 5.55
N LEU A 164 26.81 14.52 4.26
CA LEU A 164 26.71 15.90 3.79
C LEU A 164 25.27 16.46 3.83
N ASN A 165 24.25 15.60 3.98
CA ASN A 165 22.82 15.99 4.06
C ASN A 165 22.35 16.96 2.96
N TYR A 166 23.03 16.92 1.81
CA TYR A 166 22.77 17.79 0.66
C TYR A 166 21.89 17.06 -0.34
N LYS A 167 20.92 17.78 -0.92
CA LYS A 167 20.06 17.26 -1.98
C LYS A 167 20.64 17.60 -3.34
N ASP A 168 20.88 16.56 -4.14
CA ASP A 168 21.23 16.67 -5.55
C ASP A 168 20.20 17.56 -6.28
N GLY A 169 20.66 18.53 -7.08
CA GLY A 169 19.80 19.50 -7.77
C GLY A 169 19.43 20.78 -6.99
N HIS A 170 19.71 20.87 -5.69
CA HIS A 170 19.20 21.98 -4.88
C HIS A 170 19.87 23.33 -5.16
N ILE A 171 21.17 23.37 -5.46
CA ILE A 171 21.84 24.62 -5.84
C ILE A 171 21.44 25.06 -7.26
N GLU A 172 21.13 24.11 -8.14
CA GLU A 172 20.60 24.35 -9.48
C GLU A 172 19.19 24.98 -9.42
N GLU A 173 18.32 24.48 -8.52
CA GLU A 173 17.02 25.10 -8.23
C GLU A 173 17.17 26.55 -7.76
N LEU A 174 18.06 26.82 -6.79
CA LEU A 174 18.31 28.17 -6.28
C LEU A 174 18.92 29.09 -7.34
N GLN A 175 19.80 28.58 -8.21
CA GLN A 175 20.34 29.34 -9.35
C GLN A 175 19.26 29.73 -10.36
N GLU A 176 18.30 28.85 -10.67
CA GLU A 176 17.19 29.19 -11.56
C GLU A 176 16.20 30.16 -10.88
N GLN A 177 15.95 30.03 -9.58
CA GLN A 177 15.19 31.04 -8.81
C GLN A 177 15.88 32.41 -8.85
N LYS A 178 17.19 32.47 -8.62
CA LYS A 178 18.02 33.68 -8.75
C LYS A 178 17.90 34.29 -10.15
N ARG A 179 17.94 33.47 -11.20
CA ARG A 179 17.79 33.90 -12.60
C ARG A 179 16.42 34.51 -12.85
N ARG A 180 15.35 33.85 -12.41
CA ARG A 180 13.95 34.33 -12.51
C ARG A 180 13.77 35.67 -11.79
N LEU A 181 14.18 35.75 -10.51
CA LEU A 181 14.12 36.99 -9.72
C LEU A 181 14.93 38.12 -10.36
N SER A 182 16.12 37.82 -10.90
CA SER A 182 16.93 38.80 -11.63
C SER A 182 16.24 39.34 -12.89
N GLN A 183 15.45 38.51 -13.59
CA GLN A 183 14.65 38.94 -14.74
C GLN A 183 13.43 39.78 -14.32
N GLU A 184 12.72 39.37 -13.26
CA GLU A 184 11.62 40.13 -12.65
C GLU A 184 12.11 41.53 -12.21
N ILE A 185 13.24 41.61 -11.50
CA ILE A 185 13.88 42.86 -11.07
C ILE A 185 14.27 43.73 -12.27
N ARG A 186 14.85 43.16 -13.33
CA ARG A 186 15.18 43.93 -14.56
C ARG A 186 13.92 44.49 -15.23
N SER A 187 12.85 43.70 -15.31
CA SER A 187 11.56 44.13 -15.87
C SER A 187 10.93 45.26 -15.04
N LEU A 188 10.88 45.10 -13.71
CA LEU A 188 10.36 46.12 -12.80
C LEU A 188 11.20 47.41 -12.85
N ARG A 189 12.54 47.32 -12.82
CA ARG A 189 13.43 48.48 -13.01
C ARG A 189 13.17 49.18 -14.34
N TYR A 190 13.04 48.43 -15.44
CA TYR A 190 12.74 49.01 -16.75
C TYR A 190 11.38 49.72 -16.80
N GLN A 191 10.32 49.12 -16.25
CA GLN A 191 8.99 49.75 -16.16
C GLN A 191 9.01 51.03 -15.33
N LEU A 192 9.74 51.00 -14.21
CA LEU A 192 9.90 52.09 -13.27
C LEU A 192 10.71 53.24 -13.88
N ASP A 193 11.81 52.95 -14.57
CA ASP A 193 12.63 53.95 -15.27
C ASP A 193 11.95 54.52 -16.51
N ASN A 194 11.20 53.70 -17.27
CA ASN A 194 10.32 54.19 -18.34
C ASN A 194 9.26 55.16 -17.79
N SER A 195 8.67 54.84 -16.63
CA SER A 195 7.66 55.69 -15.99
C SER A 195 8.25 56.98 -15.40
N LYS A 196 9.48 56.94 -14.84
CA LYS A 196 10.27 58.14 -14.47
C LYS A 196 10.61 59.01 -15.69
N SER A 197 10.94 58.38 -16.82
CA SER A 197 11.26 59.07 -18.08
C SER A 197 10.04 59.79 -18.65
N ARG A 198 8.88 59.12 -18.68
CA ARG A 198 7.59 59.71 -19.08
C ARG A 198 7.16 60.86 -18.16
N ASN A 199 7.39 60.74 -16.86
CA ASN A 199 7.02 61.76 -15.86
C ASN A 199 8.22 62.30 -15.07
N PRO A 200 9.11 63.12 -15.69
CA PRO A 200 10.30 63.61 -15.02
C PRO A 200 9.98 64.38 -13.74
N HIS A 201 8.85 65.09 -13.70
CA HIS A 201 8.43 65.93 -12.56
C HIS A 201 8.09 65.13 -11.29
N LEU A 202 7.93 63.80 -11.38
CA LEU A 202 7.74 62.89 -10.24
C LEU A 202 9.06 62.34 -9.66
N ASN A 203 10.20 62.74 -10.23
CA ASN A 203 11.54 62.33 -9.80
C ASN A 203 12.37 63.55 -9.32
N PHE A 204 12.76 63.55 -8.05
CA PHE A 204 13.64 64.58 -7.50
C PHE A 204 15.07 64.04 -7.35
N VAL A 205 15.94 64.50 -8.24
CA VAL A 205 17.37 64.16 -8.25
C VAL A 205 18.17 65.38 -7.82
N TYR A 206 19.07 65.17 -6.85
CA TYR A 206 20.03 66.17 -6.37
C TYR A 206 21.37 65.48 -6.09
N ARG A 207 22.46 66.25 -6.14
CA ARG A 207 23.79 65.83 -5.67
C ARG A 207 23.96 66.24 -4.21
N ASP A 208 24.62 65.41 -3.40
CA ASP A 208 24.87 65.74 -2.01
C ASP A 208 25.66 67.07 -1.89
N PRO A 209 25.14 68.09 -1.18
CA PRO A 209 25.69 69.45 -1.20
C PRO A 209 26.93 69.64 -0.31
N GLU A 210 27.29 68.62 0.48
CA GLU A 210 28.43 68.57 1.39
C GLU A 210 28.83 67.11 1.67
N ASN A 211 30.07 66.89 2.10
CA ASN A 211 30.51 65.56 2.54
C ASN A 211 29.74 65.13 3.80
N ASN A 212 29.37 63.85 3.88
CA ASN A 212 28.53 63.29 4.96
C ASN A 212 27.14 63.96 5.12
N PHE A 213 26.59 64.53 4.04
CA PHE A 213 25.22 65.08 4.06
C PHE A 213 24.18 64.03 4.48
N ASN A 214 23.42 64.32 5.53
CA ASN A 214 22.33 63.45 5.96
C ASN A 214 21.14 63.54 4.98
N ARG A 215 20.98 62.54 4.11
CA ARG A 215 19.87 62.49 3.14
C ARG A 215 18.48 62.46 3.78
N ALA A 216 18.33 62.01 5.03
CA ALA A 216 17.05 62.03 5.74
C ALA A 216 16.53 63.45 6.07
N SER A 217 17.38 64.48 5.98
CA SER A 217 16.97 65.89 6.02
C SER A 217 16.05 66.27 4.84
N VAL A 218 16.11 65.51 3.73
CA VAL A 218 15.28 65.66 2.54
C VAL A 218 14.17 64.63 2.60
N LYS A 219 12.97 65.05 3.01
CA LYS A 219 11.80 64.16 3.07
C LYS A 219 11.31 63.78 1.67
N GLY A 220 11.46 64.67 0.69
CA GLY A 220 11.16 64.39 -0.73
C GLY A 220 9.92 65.12 -1.27
N LEU A 221 9.43 64.68 -2.43
CA LEU A 221 8.29 65.32 -3.11
C LEU A 221 6.97 65.10 -2.36
N VAL A 222 6.15 66.16 -2.25
CA VAL A 222 4.83 66.10 -1.60
C VAL A 222 3.97 64.97 -2.17
N CYS A 223 3.94 64.81 -3.50
CA CYS A 223 3.16 63.76 -4.15
C CYS A 223 3.54 62.32 -3.72
N ARG A 224 4.81 62.08 -3.36
CA ARG A 224 5.28 60.77 -2.85
C ARG A 224 4.93 60.59 -1.38
N LEU A 225 4.90 61.66 -0.59
CA LEU A 225 4.70 61.65 0.86
C LEU A 225 3.22 61.62 1.30
N VAL A 226 2.29 61.82 0.38
CA VAL A 226 0.84 61.75 0.65
C VAL A 226 0.27 60.38 0.22
N LYS A 227 -0.63 59.84 1.04
CA LYS A 227 -1.57 58.77 0.67
C LYS A 227 -2.99 59.35 0.63
N VAL A 228 -3.80 58.92 -0.34
CA VAL A 228 -5.19 59.40 -0.48
C VAL A 228 -6.13 58.33 0.08
N LYS A 229 -7.01 58.71 1.01
CA LYS A 229 -7.93 57.76 1.67
C LYS A 229 -9.04 57.24 0.75
N GLN A 230 -9.45 58.05 -0.21
CA GLN A 230 -10.55 57.75 -1.13
C GLN A 230 -10.07 57.91 -2.58
N PRO A 231 -9.90 56.81 -3.35
CA PRO A 231 -9.33 56.89 -4.70
C PRO A 231 -10.06 57.86 -5.65
N HIS A 232 -11.38 57.99 -5.51
CA HIS A 232 -12.18 58.91 -6.32
C HIS A 232 -11.90 60.40 -6.03
N THR A 233 -11.49 60.76 -4.81
CA THR A 233 -11.13 62.16 -4.45
C THR A 233 -9.68 62.50 -4.78
N ALA A 234 -8.83 61.50 -5.06
CA ALA A 234 -7.46 61.72 -5.50
C ALA A 234 -7.42 62.70 -6.67
N ARG A 235 -8.35 62.49 -7.62
CA ARG A 235 -8.52 63.32 -8.80
C ARG A 235 -8.65 64.82 -8.46
N ALA A 236 -9.46 65.20 -7.48
CA ALA A 236 -9.63 66.59 -7.05
C ALA A 236 -8.47 67.13 -6.19
N LEU A 237 -7.78 66.25 -5.44
CA LEU A 237 -6.61 66.61 -4.63
C LEU A 237 -5.43 67.10 -5.47
N GLU A 238 -5.26 66.63 -6.71
CA GLU A 238 -4.19 67.15 -7.57
C GLU A 238 -4.37 68.65 -7.83
N VAL A 239 -5.56 69.01 -8.31
CA VAL A 239 -5.86 70.37 -8.78
C VAL A 239 -6.00 71.34 -7.61
N ALA A 240 -6.43 70.84 -6.45
CA ALA A 240 -6.37 71.55 -5.17
C ALA A 240 -4.96 72.03 -4.81
N ALA A 241 -3.95 71.16 -4.95
CA ALA A 241 -2.56 71.49 -4.62
C ALA A 241 -1.79 72.12 -5.80
N GLY A 242 -2.16 71.77 -7.04
CA GLY A 242 -1.51 72.17 -8.28
C GLY A 242 -0.01 71.91 -8.26
N GLY A 243 0.78 72.88 -8.74
CA GLY A 243 2.24 72.79 -8.74
C GLY A 243 2.89 72.57 -7.36
N LYS A 244 2.18 72.78 -6.24
CA LYS A 244 2.71 72.51 -4.89
C LYS A 244 3.03 71.03 -4.65
N LEU A 245 2.46 70.10 -5.42
CA LEU A 245 2.72 68.66 -5.33
C LEU A 245 4.15 68.26 -5.70
N TYR A 246 4.76 69.06 -6.58
CA TYR A 246 6.12 68.88 -7.06
C TYR A 246 7.15 69.66 -6.22
N ASN A 247 6.70 70.27 -5.12
CA ASN A 247 7.58 70.86 -4.13
C ASN A 247 8.25 69.76 -3.30
N VAL A 248 9.48 70.03 -2.84
CA VAL A 248 10.27 69.12 -2.01
C VAL A 248 10.19 69.57 -0.56
N ILE A 249 9.78 68.69 0.35
CA ILE A 249 9.81 68.93 1.79
C ILE A 249 11.21 68.62 2.33
N VAL A 250 11.75 69.51 3.17
CA VAL A 250 13.00 69.32 3.93
C VAL A 250 12.82 69.75 5.38
N ASP A 251 13.72 69.32 6.25
CA ASP A 251 13.71 69.68 7.67
C ASP A 251 13.81 71.20 7.93
N THR A 252 14.75 71.88 7.27
CA THR A 252 15.18 73.24 7.61
C THR A 252 15.43 74.14 6.41
N GLU A 253 15.38 75.45 6.64
CA GLU A 253 15.79 76.47 5.68
C GLU A 253 17.30 76.41 5.39
N VAL A 254 18.11 75.88 6.33
CA VAL A 254 19.54 75.63 6.12
C VAL A 254 19.75 74.55 5.06
N THR A 255 19.08 73.39 5.19
CA THR A 255 19.08 72.32 4.18
C THR A 255 18.56 72.84 2.84
N SER A 256 17.48 73.63 2.86
CA SER A 256 16.96 74.30 1.65
C SER A 256 18.03 75.14 0.93
N LYS A 257 18.76 75.98 1.67
CA LYS A 257 19.84 76.82 1.13
C LYS A 257 21.01 75.98 0.59
N LYS A 258 21.37 74.88 1.26
CA LYS A 258 22.42 73.95 0.80
C LYS A 258 22.05 73.31 -0.55
N LEU A 259 20.83 72.76 -0.66
CA LEU A 259 20.34 72.14 -1.90
C LEU A 259 20.24 73.13 -3.06
N LEU A 260 19.71 74.34 -2.84
CA LEU A 260 19.59 75.35 -3.89
C LEU A 260 20.95 75.88 -4.38
N LYS A 261 21.96 75.97 -3.50
CA LYS A 261 23.30 76.49 -3.87
C LYS A 261 24.26 75.43 -4.40
N ARG A 262 24.21 74.19 -3.90
CA ARG A 262 25.21 73.13 -4.16
C ARG A 262 24.62 71.81 -4.63
N GLY A 263 23.29 71.63 -4.57
CA GLY A 263 22.62 70.37 -4.90
C GLY A 263 22.51 70.03 -6.39
N GLN A 264 23.03 70.88 -7.28
CA GLN A 264 23.03 70.69 -8.75
C GLN A 264 21.65 70.26 -9.31
N LEU A 265 20.59 70.96 -8.89
CA LEU A 265 19.22 70.62 -9.24
C LEU A 265 18.99 70.80 -10.75
N GLN A 266 18.53 69.74 -11.43
CA GLN A 266 18.29 69.74 -12.88
C GLN A 266 17.17 70.69 -13.34
N ARG A 267 16.32 71.16 -12.41
CA ARG A 267 15.16 72.01 -12.70
C ARG A 267 14.91 73.02 -11.58
N ARG A 268 14.21 74.12 -11.89
CA ARG A 268 13.63 75.03 -10.90
C ARG A 268 12.67 74.25 -9.99
N THR A 269 13.04 74.08 -8.73
CA THR A 269 12.31 73.30 -7.73
C THR A 269 12.02 74.18 -6.52
N THR A 270 10.77 74.20 -6.06
CA THR A 270 10.37 74.91 -4.83
C THR A 270 10.57 73.98 -3.64
N ILE A 271 11.28 74.45 -2.61
CA ILE A 271 11.58 73.68 -1.40
C ILE A 271 10.75 74.23 -0.23
N ILE A 272 10.17 73.35 0.58
CA ILE A 272 9.36 73.65 1.76
C ILE A 272 10.15 73.25 3.02
N PRO A 273 10.76 74.21 3.75
CA PRO A 273 11.40 73.94 5.04
C PRO A 273 10.36 73.80 6.16
N LEU A 274 10.31 72.64 6.80
CA LEU A 274 9.36 72.34 7.89
C LEU A 274 9.51 73.30 9.08
N ASN A 275 10.72 73.76 9.40
CA ASN A 275 10.97 74.68 10.52
C ASN A 275 10.52 76.14 10.29
N LYS A 276 10.14 76.54 9.07
CA LYS A 276 9.68 77.90 8.74
C LYS A 276 8.29 77.95 8.09
N ILE A 277 7.78 76.84 7.57
CA ILE A 277 6.45 76.81 6.96
C ILE A 277 5.37 76.82 8.03
N SER A 278 4.47 77.81 7.97
CA SER A 278 3.27 77.86 8.80
C SER A 278 2.05 77.63 7.92
N GLY A 279 1.56 76.40 7.93
CA GLY A 279 0.22 76.08 7.48
C GLY A 279 -0.82 76.46 8.53
N HIS A 280 -2.04 76.73 8.09
CA HIS A 280 -3.20 76.86 8.97
C HIS A 280 -4.28 75.94 8.46
N SER A 281 -4.86 75.13 9.34
CA SER A 281 -6.07 74.36 9.04
C SER A 281 -7.29 75.28 8.92
N MET A 282 -8.37 74.77 8.35
CA MET A 282 -9.57 75.56 8.12
C MET A 282 -10.37 75.77 9.42
N ASN A 283 -10.79 77.02 9.68
CA ASN A 283 -11.64 77.34 10.81
C ASN A 283 -12.92 76.49 10.82
N GLN A 284 -13.23 75.86 11.96
CA GLN A 284 -14.39 74.97 12.10
C GLN A 284 -15.72 75.66 11.77
N ASN A 285 -15.83 76.96 12.03
CA ASN A 285 -17.02 77.76 11.68
C ASN A 285 -17.20 77.89 10.15
N THR A 286 -16.11 78.00 9.38
CA THR A 286 -16.14 78.01 7.92
C THR A 286 -16.55 76.64 7.37
N ILE A 287 -16.06 75.55 7.97
CA ILE A 287 -16.47 74.18 7.63
C ILE A 287 -17.97 74.01 7.86
N ARG A 288 -18.47 74.33 9.06
CA ARG A 288 -19.91 74.27 9.38
C ARG A 288 -20.78 75.11 8.45
N THR A 289 -20.32 76.31 8.06
CA THR A 289 -21.06 77.17 7.12
C THR A 289 -21.14 76.54 5.72
N ALA A 290 -20.07 75.88 5.26
CA ALA A 290 -20.07 75.14 4.00
C ALA A 290 -20.99 73.90 4.07
N GLU A 291 -20.90 73.11 5.14
CA GLU A 291 -21.76 71.94 5.38
C GLU A 291 -23.25 72.32 5.41
N GLN A 292 -23.60 73.48 5.99
CA GLN A 292 -24.97 74.02 5.98
C GLN A 292 -25.43 74.49 4.59
N LEU A 293 -24.53 75.02 3.76
CA LEU A 293 -24.87 75.61 2.45
C LEU A 293 -25.12 74.56 1.36
N VAL A 294 -24.38 73.44 1.37
CA VAL A 294 -24.46 72.41 0.30
C VAL A 294 -24.67 70.98 0.80
N GLY A 295 -24.71 70.75 2.12
CA GLY A 295 -24.81 69.43 2.73
C GLY A 295 -23.43 68.80 2.97
N LYS A 296 -23.29 68.12 4.11
CA LYS A 296 -22.02 67.53 4.60
C LYS A 296 -21.39 66.53 3.62
N ASP A 297 -22.20 65.75 2.90
CA ASP A 297 -21.70 64.74 1.97
C ASP A 297 -21.16 65.36 0.67
N ASN A 298 -21.54 66.61 0.36
CA ASN A 298 -21.18 67.29 -0.88
C ASN A 298 -19.96 68.21 -0.73
N VAL A 299 -19.47 68.48 0.49
CA VAL A 299 -18.28 69.32 0.73
C VAL A 299 -17.42 68.78 1.87
N GLN A 300 -16.13 68.60 1.62
CA GLN A 300 -15.17 68.10 2.61
C GLN A 300 -13.84 68.88 2.53
N PRO A 301 -13.16 69.18 3.65
CA PRO A 301 -11.83 69.80 3.64
C PRO A 301 -10.79 68.86 3.00
N ALA A 302 -9.96 69.37 2.09
CA ALA A 302 -8.97 68.53 1.40
C ALA A 302 -7.99 67.80 2.35
N LEU A 303 -7.65 68.44 3.48
CA LEU A 303 -6.79 67.87 4.52
C LEU A 303 -7.37 66.62 5.20
N SER A 304 -8.71 66.43 5.24
CA SER A 304 -9.31 65.24 5.85
C SER A 304 -9.23 63.99 4.97
N LEU A 305 -9.16 64.18 3.65
CA LEU A 305 -9.16 63.13 2.62
C LEU A 305 -7.78 62.51 2.37
N ILE A 306 -6.73 63.05 3.00
CA ILE A 306 -5.35 62.58 2.89
C ILE A 306 -4.83 61.99 4.20
N GLU A 307 -3.79 61.17 4.07
CA GLU A 307 -3.01 60.57 5.13
C GLU A 307 -1.52 60.85 4.88
N TYR A 308 -0.80 61.21 5.93
CA TYR A 308 0.57 61.70 5.90
C TYR A 308 1.20 61.61 7.30
N ASP A 309 2.54 61.55 7.37
CA ASP A 309 3.26 61.48 8.65
C ASP A 309 3.12 62.76 9.47
N ARG A 310 2.99 62.63 10.80
CA ARG A 310 2.76 63.76 11.72
C ARG A 310 3.81 64.88 11.60
N GLU A 311 5.06 64.53 11.28
CA GLU A 311 6.15 65.49 11.06
C GLU A 311 5.87 66.45 9.88
N LEU A 312 5.13 65.99 8.87
CA LEU A 312 4.86 66.74 7.64
C LEU A 312 3.66 67.69 7.78
N ARG A 313 2.98 67.69 8.93
CA ARG A 313 1.75 68.45 9.19
C ARG A 313 1.82 69.94 8.78
N PRO A 314 2.87 70.72 9.12
CA PRO A 314 2.92 72.15 8.75
C PRO A 314 2.93 72.37 7.23
N ALA A 315 3.59 71.48 6.48
CA ALA A 315 3.58 71.52 5.02
C ALA A 315 2.20 71.12 4.46
N MET A 316 1.59 70.05 4.98
CA MET A 316 0.27 69.59 4.49
C MET A 316 -0.85 70.60 4.80
N GLU A 317 -0.83 71.27 5.94
CA GLU A 317 -1.74 72.37 6.27
C GLU A 317 -1.53 73.59 5.35
N TRP A 318 -0.30 73.86 4.90
CA TRP A 318 -0.03 74.94 3.92
C TRP A 318 -0.46 74.61 2.48
N ILE A 319 -0.48 73.32 2.12
CA ILE A 319 -0.89 72.85 0.78
C ILE A 319 -2.41 72.67 0.72
N PHE A 320 -2.98 71.89 1.64
CA PHE A 320 -4.38 71.42 1.60
C PHE A 320 -5.28 72.04 2.68
N GLY A 321 -4.73 72.69 3.71
CA GLY A 321 -5.49 73.16 4.88
C GLY A 321 -6.52 74.26 4.60
N GLN A 322 -6.44 74.94 3.45
CA GLN A 322 -7.36 76.00 3.03
C GLN A 322 -8.16 75.66 1.76
N VAL A 323 -8.30 74.37 1.43
CA VAL A 323 -9.02 73.93 0.22
C VAL A 323 -10.23 73.05 0.58
N PHE A 324 -11.34 73.27 -0.12
CA PHE A 324 -12.52 72.40 -0.09
C PHE A 324 -12.56 71.54 -1.35
N ILE A 325 -12.93 70.28 -1.18
CA ILE A 325 -13.32 69.38 -2.27
C ILE A 325 -14.84 69.27 -2.22
N CYS A 326 -15.47 69.48 -3.38
CA CYS A 326 -16.93 69.44 -3.55
C CYS A 326 -17.30 68.38 -4.58
N ARG A 327 -18.49 67.80 -4.47
CA ARG A 327 -18.97 66.74 -5.38
C ARG A 327 -19.19 67.25 -6.81
N ASP A 328 -19.91 68.37 -6.95
CA ASP A 328 -20.37 68.88 -8.24
C ASP A 328 -19.90 70.32 -8.50
N MET A 329 -19.65 70.70 -9.75
CA MET A 329 -19.26 72.08 -10.10
C MET A 329 -20.29 73.13 -9.66
N ALA A 330 -21.58 72.79 -9.60
CA ALA A 330 -22.61 73.70 -9.07
C ALA A 330 -22.44 73.97 -7.56
N THR A 331 -22.17 72.92 -6.77
CA THR A 331 -21.86 73.05 -5.32
C THR A 331 -20.54 73.80 -5.10
N ALA A 332 -19.52 73.47 -5.91
CA ALA A 332 -18.21 74.10 -5.89
C ALA A 332 -18.30 75.62 -6.12
N ARG A 333 -19.06 76.07 -7.14
CA ARG A 333 -19.33 77.50 -7.37
C ARG A 333 -20.05 78.16 -6.19
N LYS A 334 -21.09 77.53 -5.63
CA LYS A 334 -21.81 78.07 -4.46
C LYS A 334 -20.88 78.28 -3.26
N VAL A 335 -19.99 77.33 -2.97
CA VAL A 335 -19.03 77.42 -1.85
C VAL A 335 -17.90 78.44 -2.16
N THR A 336 -17.37 78.46 -3.38
CA THR A 336 -16.28 79.36 -3.77
C THR A 336 -16.68 80.83 -3.83
N PHE A 337 -17.90 81.16 -4.28
CA PHE A 337 -18.36 82.55 -4.43
C PHE A 337 -19.16 83.08 -3.24
N HIS A 338 -19.36 82.29 -2.18
CA HIS A 338 -19.99 82.76 -0.94
C HIS A 338 -19.05 83.70 -0.18
N GLU A 339 -19.55 84.88 0.22
CA GLU A 339 -18.77 85.99 0.83
C GLU A 339 -17.93 85.56 2.03
N ARG A 340 -18.42 84.60 2.82
CA ARG A 340 -17.74 84.09 4.02
C ARG A 340 -16.75 82.94 3.77
N ILE A 341 -16.62 82.44 2.53
CA ILE A 341 -15.92 81.18 2.25
C ILE A 341 -14.81 81.31 1.19
N MET A 342 -14.99 82.08 0.12
CA MET A 342 -13.96 82.53 -0.86
C MET A 342 -12.69 81.65 -1.01
N LYS A 343 -12.85 80.35 -1.30
CA LYS A 343 -11.75 79.38 -1.41
C LYS A 343 -11.85 78.56 -2.70
N LYS A 344 -10.68 78.24 -3.25
CA LYS A 344 -10.55 77.54 -4.54
C LYS A 344 -11.14 76.13 -4.45
N SER A 345 -11.94 75.77 -5.44
CA SER A 345 -12.42 74.41 -5.70
C SER A 345 -11.93 73.97 -7.07
N GLY A 346 -11.21 72.85 -7.16
CA GLY A 346 -10.71 72.30 -8.43
C GLY A 346 -11.43 71.00 -8.79
N PRO A 347 -11.92 70.81 -10.03
CA PRO A 347 -12.28 69.49 -10.51
C PRO A 347 -11.02 68.64 -10.76
N ASN A 348 -11.23 67.33 -10.96
CA ASN A 348 -10.27 66.30 -11.36
C ASN A 348 -9.07 66.79 -12.21
N VAL A 349 -7.85 66.32 -11.99
CA VAL A 349 -7.32 65.01 -12.46
C VAL A 349 -6.11 64.58 -11.61
N PHE A 350 -6.05 63.32 -11.17
CA PHE A 350 -4.92 62.57 -10.56
C PHE A 350 -5.12 61.11 -10.90
N GLU A 351 -4.05 60.35 -11.17
CA GLU A 351 -4.07 58.87 -11.19
C GLU A 351 -2.65 58.29 -11.30
N GLU A 352 -1.70 59.05 -11.86
CA GLU A 352 -0.40 58.52 -12.27
C GLU A 352 0.60 58.32 -11.11
N VAL A 353 0.44 59.01 -9.97
CA VAL A 353 1.39 58.94 -8.85
C VAL A 353 1.29 57.62 -8.08
N ASN A 354 0.09 57.06 -7.90
CA ASN A 354 -0.07 55.77 -7.20
C ASN A 354 0.53 54.61 -8.03
N LYS A 355 0.43 54.69 -9.36
CA LYS A 355 0.98 53.69 -10.31
C LYS A 355 2.51 53.57 -10.26
N LEU A 356 3.21 54.50 -9.61
CA LEU A 356 4.66 54.43 -9.37
C LEU A 356 5.04 53.75 -8.06
N LYS A 357 4.19 53.82 -7.02
CA LYS A 357 4.50 53.29 -5.69
C LYS A 357 4.47 51.76 -5.65
N GLU A 358 3.47 51.16 -6.28
CA GLU A 358 3.31 49.70 -6.37
C GLU A 358 4.53 49.00 -7.00
N PRO A 359 5.06 49.41 -8.18
CA PRO A 359 6.27 48.81 -8.73
C PRO A 359 7.55 49.17 -7.95
N GLU A 360 7.63 50.35 -7.31
CA GLU A 360 8.75 50.69 -6.40
C GLU A 360 8.79 49.73 -5.19
N GLU A 361 7.65 49.44 -4.55
CA GLU A 361 7.56 48.48 -3.44
C GLU A 361 7.77 47.03 -3.89
N ALA A 362 7.20 46.63 -5.03
CA ALA A 362 7.37 45.28 -5.58
C ALA A 362 8.84 45.00 -5.92
N LEU A 363 9.53 45.99 -6.51
CA LEU A 363 10.96 45.91 -6.79
C LEU A 363 11.77 45.71 -5.49
N ALA A 364 11.53 46.52 -4.46
CA ALA A 364 12.25 46.41 -3.19
C ALA A 364 12.05 45.05 -2.50
N ARG A 365 10.83 44.49 -2.54
CA ARG A 365 10.54 43.14 -2.03
C ARG A 365 11.32 42.06 -2.80
N LYS A 366 11.37 42.19 -4.13
CA LYS A 366 12.07 41.25 -5.01
C LYS A 366 13.59 41.32 -4.89
N GLU A 367 14.14 42.51 -4.70
CA GLU A 367 15.57 42.71 -4.41
C GLU A 367 15.98 42.10 -3.06
N LEU A 368 15.10 42.16 -2.05
CA LEU A 368 15.31 41.46 -0.77
C LEU A 368 15.22 39.94 -0.93
N GLU A 369 14.24 39.43 -1.67
CA GLU A 369 14.09 37.99 -2.01
C GLU A 369 15.34 37.45 -2.70
N LEU A 370 15.86 38.18 -3.71
CA LEU A 370 17.10 37.85 -4.41
C LEU A 370 18.30 37.82 -3.45
N ALA A 371 18.41 38.78 -2.53
CA ALA A 371 19.52 38.83 -1.58
C ALA A 371 19.53 37.65 -0.60
N VAL A 372 18.35 37.15 -0.20
CA VAL A 372 18.22 35.93 0.63
C VAL A 372 18.70 34.70 -0.16
N VAL A 373 18.22 34.53 -1.39
CA VAL A 373 18.64 33.43 -2.28
C VAL A 373 20.14 33.47 -2.55
N ASP A 374 20.73 34.66 -2.73
CA ASP A 374 22.18 34.81 -2.93
C ASP A 374 22.99 34.38 -1.70
N GLN A 375 22.53 34.69 -0.48
CA GLN A 375 23.18 34.20 0.74
C GLN A 375 23.05 32.68 0.89
N GLU A 376 21.89 32.11 0.56
CA GLU A 376 21.66 30.67 0.60
C GLU A 376 22.58 29.91 -0.39
N ILE A 377 22.71 30.42 -1.62
CA ILE A 377 23.67 29.90 -2.61
C ILE A 377 25.11 29.96 -2.10
N ILE A 378 25.54 31.07 -1.49
CA ILE A 378 26.90 31.22 -0.95
C ILE A 378 27.17 30.20 0.17
N ASN A 379 26.19 29.99 1.06
CA ASN A 379 26.31 29.04 2.16
C ASN A 379 26.36 27.59 1.67
N LEU A 380 25.55 27.24 0.67
CA LEU A 380 25.48 25.88 0.11
C LEU A 380 26.60 25.56 -0.88
N ALA A 381 27.20 26.55 -1.57
CA ALA A 381 28.18 26.33 -2.63
C ALA A 381 29.34 25.40 -2.21
N ARG A 382 29.92 25.60 -1.02
CA ARG A 382 31.01 24.75 -0.49
C ARG A 382 30.57 23.32 -0.18
N VAL A 383 29.29 23.11 0.13
CA VAL A 383 28.73 21.78 0.40
C VAL A 383 28.40 21.08 -0.92
N ALA A 384 27.81 21.81 -1.87
CA ALA A 384 27.50 21.34 -3.22
C ALA A 384 28.77 20.94 -3.99
N GLU A 385 29.84 21.74 -3.95
CA GLU A 385 31.13 21.43 -4.59
C GLU A 385 31.76 20.13 -4.02
N ARG A 386 31.72 19.97 -2.70
CA ARG A 386 32.16 18.73 -2.03
C ARG A 386 31.28 17.53 -2.37
N PHE A 387 29.97 17.73 -2.43
CA PHE A 387 29.02 16.69 -2.81
C PHE A 387 29.26 16.23 -4.25
N ASN A 388 29.39 17.16 -5.20
CA ASN A 388 29.64 16.86 -6.61
C ASN A 388 30.99 16.16 -6.82
N SER A 389 32.07 16.63 -6.19
CA SER A 389 33.38 15.96 -6.29
C SER A 389 33.41 14.56 -5.66
N LEU A 390 32.65 14.32 -4.57
CA LEU A 390 32.46 12.98 -4.02
C LEU A 390 31.57 12.10 -4.91
N LYS A 391 30.53 12.67 -5.52
CA LYS A 391 29.61 11.99 -6.45
C LYS A 391 30.36 11.52 -7.69
N GLU A 392 31.11 12.39 -8.35
CA GLU A 392 31.98 12.07 -9.48
C GLU A 392 32.97 10.95 -9.13
N ARG A 393 33.65 11.05 -7.97
CA ARG A 393 34.58 10.02 -7.50
C ARG A 393 33.89 8.69 -7.23
N LEU A 394 32.67 8.72 -6.68
CA LEU A 394 31.84 7.55 -6.40
C LEU A 394 31.35 6.89 -7.70
N ASP A 395 30.92 7.66 -8.68
CA ASP A 395 30.46 7.14 -9.98
C ASP A 395 31.61 6.51 -10.76
N LEU A 396 32.80 7.15 -10.75
CA LEU A 396 34.04 6.56 -11.29
C LEU A 396 34.40 5.25 -10.59
N ARG A 397 34.42 5.23 -9.25
CA ARG A 397 34.69 3.99 -8.49
C ARG A 397 33.64 2.90 -8.72
N LYS A 398 32.36 3.25 -8.93
CA LYS A 398 31.31 2.29 -9.28
C LYS A 398 31.56 1.65 -10.63
N HIS A 399 31.98 2.44 -11.62
CA HIS A 399 32.36 1.92 -12.94
C HIS A 399 33.63 1.05 -12.88
N GLU A 400 34.65 1.44 -12.11
CA GLU A 400 35.85 0.61 -11.90
C GLU A 400 35.53 -0.74 -11.25
N VAL A 401 34.69 -0.76 -10.21
CA VAL A 401 34.23 -2.00 -9.55
C VAL A 401 33.48 -2.90 -10.53
N GLU A 402 32.58 -2.34 -11.33
CA GLU A 402 31.83 -3.11 -12.33
C GLU A 402 32.76 -3.69 -13.42
N LEU A 403 33.76 -2.93 -13.88
CA LEU A 403 34.76 -3.41 -14.83
C LEU A 403 35.62 -4.56 -14.25
N VAL A 404 36.06 -4.46 -12.99
CA VAL A 404 36.80 -5.54 -12.31
C VAL A 404 35.91 -6.77 -12.08
N ARG A 405 34.63 -6.56 -11.76
CA ARG A 405 33.64 -7.63 -11.59
C ARG A 405 33.39 -8.40 -12.90
N GLN A 406 33.21 -7.68 -14.01
CA GLN A 406 33.09 -8.27 -15.35
C GLN A 406 34.35 -9.03 -15.74
N LYS A 407 35.54 -8.46 -15.47
CA LYS A 407 36.81 -9.16 -15.69
C LYS A 407 36.89 -10.47 -14.90
N LEU A 408 36.51 -10.47 -13.62
CA LEU A 408 36.48 -11.67 -12.77
C LEU A 408 35.52 -12.74 -13.30
N GLN A 409 34.34 -12.35 -13.79
CA GLN A 409 33.38 -13.26 -14.43
C GLN A 409 33.92 -13.84 -15.75
N GLN A 410 34.62 -13.04 -16.55
CA GLN A 410 35.22 -13.48 -17.82
C GLN A 410 36.52 -14.28 -17.64
N THR A 411 37.07 -14.36 -16.42
CA THR A 411 38.35 -15.04 -16.16
C THR A 411 38.18 -16.56 -16.30
N SER A 412 39.15 -17.23 -16.93
CA SER A 412 39.18 -18.69 -17.06
C SER A 412 39.04 -19.42 -15.72
N HIS A 413 39.57 -18.86 -14.64
CA HIS A 413 39.41 -19.39 -13.27
C HIS A 413 37.95 -19.54 -12.85
N HIS A 414 37.08 -18.55 -13.15
CA HIS A 414 35.67 -18.62 -12.77
C HIS A 414 34.94 -19.72 -13.54
N ARG A 415 35.24 -19.88 -14.83
CA ARG A 415 34.72 -20.97 -15.67
C ARG A 415 35.19 -22.34 -15.17
N TYR A 416 36.47 -22.48 -14.83
CA TYR A 416 36.98 -23.71 -14.20
C TYR A 416 36.35 -23.96 -12.81
N GLN A 417 35.92 -22.92 -12.10
CA GLN A 417 35.22 -23.08 -10.82
C GLN A 417 33.81 -23.65 -11.01
N GLU A 418 33.01 -23.10 -11.92
CA GLU A 418 31.70 -23.68 -12.27
C GLU A 418 31.84 -25.10 -12.81
N GLU A 419 32.82 -25.39 -13.67
CA GLU A 419 33.09 -26.75 -14.17
C GLU A 419 33.48 -27.72 -13.04
N VAL A 420 34.35 -27.29 -12.11
CA VAL A 420 34.76 -28.08 -10.93
C VAL A 420 33.58 -28.37 -10.00
N ASP A 421 32.72 -27.39 -9.74
CA ASP A 421 31.59 -27.56 -8.83
C ASP A 421 30.47 -28.43 -9.47
N ASN A 422 30.21 -28.28 -10.78
CA ASN A 422 29.35 -29.18 -11.54
C ASN A 422 29.89 -30.63 -11.58
N LEU A 423 31.19 -30.81 -11.73
CA LEU A 423 31.83 -32.14 -11.67
C LEU A 423 31.72 -32.74 -10.26
N LYS A 424 31.92 -31.95 -9.20
CA LYS A 424 31.73 -32.40 -7.81
C LYS A 424 30.29 -32.83 -7.54
N GLU A 425 29.29 -32.06 -7.97
CA GLU A 425 27.89 -32.46 -7.89
C GLU A 425 27.60 -33.76 -8.66
N SER A 426 28.16 -33.89 -9.86
CA SER A 426 27.97 -35.08 -10.70
C SER A 426 28.60 -36.32 -10.07
N ILE A 427 29.81 -36.19 -9.51
CA ILE A 427 30.48 -37.25 -8.74
C ILE A 427 29.71 -37.60 -7.47
N ALA A 428 29.13 -36.61 -6.76
CA ALA A 428 28.29 -36.87 -5.59
C ALA A 428 27.02 -37.64 -5.96
N LYS A 429 26.32 -37.24 -7.02
CA LYS A 429 25.12 -37.93 -7.54
C LYS A 429 25.43 -39.34 -8.03
N LEU A 430 26.53 -39.53 -8.76
CA LEU A 430 26.99 -40.87 -9.18
C LEU A 430 27.43 -41.73 -7.99
N GLY A 431 28.14 -41.16 -7.03
CA GLY A 431 28.56 -41.84 -5.80
C GLY A 431 27.37 -42.30 -4.96
N GLN A 432 26.36 -41.45 -4.80
CA GLN A 432 25.11 -41.82 -4.13
C GLN A 432 24.39 -42.95 -4.87
N LYS A 433 24.28 -42.88 -6.20
CA LYS A 433 23.71 -43.99 -7.01
C LYS A 433 24.48 -45.30 -6.84
N VAL A 434 25.81 -45.26 -6.78
CA VAL A 434 26.63 -46.46 -6.51
C VAL A 434 26.30 -47.04 -5.13
N VAL A 435 26.14 -46.20 -4.09
CA VAL A 435 25.74 -46.65 -2.74
C VAL A 435 24.34 -47.25 -2.73
N GLU A 436 23.37 -46.59 -3.36
CA GLU A 436 22.00 -47.09 -3.52
C GLU A 436 21.99 -48.45 -4.24
N CYS A 437 22.71 -48.58 -5.36
CA CYS A 437 22.84 -49.84 -6.08
C CYS A 437 23.58 -50.91 -5.27
N THR A 438 24.56 -50.57 -4.41
CA THR A 438 25.18 -51.57 -3.52
C THR A 438 24.21 -52.09 -2.47
N ASN A 439 23.35 -51.23 -1.93
CA ASN A 439 22.36 -51.62 -0.93
C ASN A 439 21.28 -52.51 -1.57
N THR A 440 20.73 -52.12 -2.73
CA THR A 440 19.74 -52.95 -3.43
C THR A 440 20.31 -54.28 -3.91
N VAL A 441 21.59 -54.34 -4.30
CA VAL A 441 22.28 -55.62 -4.58
C VAL A 441 22.38 -56.47 -3.31
N ALA A 442 22.75 -55.89 -2.16
CA ALA A 442 22.85 -56.62 -0.89
C ALA A 442 21.48 -57.16 -0.42
N ASP A 443 20.45 -56.32 -0.42
CA ASP A 443 19.09 -56.68 -0.01
C ASP A 443 18.49 -57.76 -0.92
N ASN A 444 18.61 -57.59 -2.24
CA ASN A 444 18.09 -58.58 -3.18
C ASN A 444 18.94 -59.87 -3.17
N GLN A 445 20.25 -59.82 -2.89
CA GLN A 445 21.06 -61.02 -2.67
C GLN A 445 20.64 -61.76 -1.39
N HIS A 446 20.28 -61.05 -0.32
CA HIS A 446 19.71 -61.68 0.89
C HIS A 446 18.38 -62.38 0.55
N LYS A 447 17.47 -61.70 -0.16
CA LYS A 447 16.22 -62.30 -0.64
C LYS A 447 16.45 -63.52 -1.53
N VAL A 448 17.43 -63.49 -2.43
CA VAL A 448 17.82 -64.65 -3.25
C VAL A 448 18.27 -65.81 -2.36
N ASN A 449 19.14 -65.57 -1.38
CA ASN A 449 19.61 -66.61 -0.46
C ASN A 449 18.46 -67.21 0.38
N ASP A 450 17.55 -66.37 0.89
CA ASP A 450 16.36 -66.80 1.63
C ASP A 450 15.40 -67.61 0.75
N LEU A 451 15.18 -67.18 -0.49
CA LEU A 451 14.34 -67.88 -1.46
C LEU A 451 14.98 -69.22 -1.88
N GLU A 452 16.30 -69.32 -2.02
CA GLU A 452 16.99 -70.59 -2.26
C GLU A 452 16.91 -71.54 -1.05
N ALA A 453 16.97 -71.03 0.17
CA ALA A 453 16.75 -71.81 1.39
C ALA A 453 15.31 -72.31 1.48
N LYS A 454 14.32 -71.45 1.16
CA LYS A 454 12.91 -71.84 1.01
C LYS A 454 12.74 -72.87 -0.12
N LEU A 455 13.44 -72.73 -1.25
CA LEU A 455 13.39 -73.66 -2.39
C LEU A 455 13.85 -75.07 -2.00
N LYS A 456 14.95 -75.18 -1.25
CA LYS A 456 15.46 -76.45 -0.71
C LYS A 456 14.46 -77.14 0.23
N ASN A 457 13.64 -76.35 0.94
CA ASN A 457 12.62 -76.82 1.88
C ASN A 457 11.19 -76.89 1.29
N VAL A 458 11.03 -76.80 -0.04
CA VAL A 458 9.73 -76.69 -0.73
C VAL A 458 8.70 -77.74 -0.32
N LYS A 459 9.10 -78.99 -0.09
CA LYS A 459 8.16 -80.06 0.29
C LYS A 459 7.52 -79.80 1.66
N ALA A 460 8.35 -79.53 2.67
CA ALA A 460 7.88 -79.25 4.03
C ALA A 460 7.12 -77.91 4.11
N LEU A 461 7.54 -76.89 3.36
CA LEU A 461 6.85 -75.60 3.30
C LEU A 461 5.50 -75.68 2.58
N LYS A 462 5.40 -76.38 1.44
CA LYS A 462 4.12 -76.60 0.75
C LYS A 462 3.17 -77.41 1.61
N GLU A 463 3.63 -78.47 2.29
CA GLU A 463 2.77 -79.28 3.16
C GLU A 463 2.29 -78.51 4.39
N THR A 464 3.17 -77.79 5.08
CA THR A 464 2.76 -76.96 6.24
C THR A 464 1.82 -75.81 5.84
N GLN A 465 2.08 -75.12 4.73
CA GLN A 465 1.18 -74.05 4.25
C GLN A 465 -0.16 -74.58 3.71
N LEU A 466 -0.18 -75.75 3.09
CA LEU A 466 -1.43 -76.38 2.66
C LEU A 466 -2.25 -76.82 3.88
N GLN A 467 -1.62 -77.31 4.95
CA GLN A 467 -2.31 -77.61 6.21
C GLN A 467 -2.82 -76.34 6.93
N THR A 468 -2.06 -75.24 6.99
CA THR A 468 -2.54 -74.00 7.60
C THR A 468 -3.67 -73.37 6.77
N ALA A 469 -3.56 -73.30 5.45
CA ALA A 469 -4.61 -72.81 4.57
C ALA A 469 -5.88 -73.70 4.64
N LYS A 470 -5.73 -75.02 4.73
CA LYS A 470 -6.85 -75.95 4.95
C LYS A 470 -7.52 -75.75 6.30
N ASN A 471 -6.75 -75.59 7.37
CA ASN A 471 -7.28 -75.32 8.71
C ASN A 471 -7.98 -73.96 8.79
N GLU A 472 -7.45 -72.94 8.12
CA GLU A 472 -8.09 -71.62 8.01
C GLU A 472 -9.40 -71.70 7.20
N MET A 473 -9.41 -72.40 6.06
CA MET A 473 -10.61 -72.65 5.26
C MET A 473 -11.68 -73.37 6.10
N VAL A 474 -11.36 -74.49 6.75
CA VAL A 474 -12.31 -75.25 7.58
C VAL A 474 -12.80 -74.43 8.79
N ARG A 475 -11.97 -73.55 9.37
CA ARG A 475 -12.39 -72.64 10.45
C ARG A 475 -13.41 -71.63 9.95
N LEU A 476 -13.16 -71.02 8.78
CA LEU A 476 -14.04 -70.02 8.19
C LEU A 476 -15.32 -70.65 7.61
N GLU A 477 -15.24 -71.88 7.10
CA GLU A 477 -16.38 -72.68 6.65
C GLU A 477 -17.33 -73.01 7.81
N LYS A 478 -16.80 -73.46 8.96
CA LYS A 478 -17.58 -73.63 10.19
C LYS A 478 -18.23 -72.33 10.66
N LYS A 479 -17.47 -71.22 10.64
CA LYS A 479 -17.99 -69.91 11.04
C LYS A 479 -19.12 -69.45 10.10
N ALA A 480 -18.93 -69.56 8.79
CA ALA A 480 -19.94 -69.23 7.78
C ALA A 480 -21.17 -70.16 7.88
N GLU A 481 -21.00 -71.45 8.17
CA GLU A 481 -22.10 -72.37 8.46
C GLU A 481 -22.86 -71.99 9.73
N GLU A 482 -22.17 -71.61 10.81
CA GLU A 482 -22.79 -71.17 12.06
C GLU A 482 -23.57 -69.86 11.86
N SER A 483 -22.98 -68.86 11.21
CA SER A 483 -23.64 -67.61 10.82
C SER A 483 -24.86 -67.87 9.91
N SER A 484 -24.75 -68.79 8.94
CA SER A 484 -25.85 -69.20 8.03
C SER A 484 -26.96 -69.98 8.74
N LYS A 485 -26.63 -70.85 9.71
CA LYS A 485 -27.61 -71.55 10.55
C LYS A 485 -28.34 -70.59 11.48
N GLN A 486 -27.62 -69.63 12.09
CA GLN A 486 -28.22 -68.57 12.91
C GLN A 486 -29.15 -67.68 12.09
N TRP A 487 -28.74 -67.29 10.86
CA TRP A 487 -29.61 -66.59 9.91
C TRP A 487 -30.89 -67.38 9.64
N LYS A 488 -30.77 -68.63 9.13
CA LYS A 488 -31.92 -69.47 8.75
C LYS A 488 -32.89 -69.75 9.90
N GLN A 489 -32.39 -69.98 11.11
CA GLN A 489 -33.25 -70.16 12.30
C GLN A 489 -34.05 -68.89 12.62
N ARG A 490 -33.44 -67.71 12.46
CA ARG A 490 -34.13 -66.43 12.67
C ARG A 490 -35.07 -66.10 11.50
N GLU A 491 -34.71 -66.43 10.27
CA GLU A 491 -35.56 -66.31 9.08
C GLU A 491 -36.87 -67.11 9.25
N GLN A 492 -36.79 -68.38 9.65
CA GLN A 492 -37.97 -69.19 10.00
C GLN A 492 -38.77 -68.61 11.18
N PHE A 493 -38.11 -67.91 12.12
CA PHE A 493 -38.79 -67.23 13.22
C PHE A 493 -39.50 -65.94 12.74
N LYS A 494 -38.92 -65.20 11.79
CA LYS A 494 -39.53 -64.04 11.13
C LYS A 494 -40.75 -64.48 10.32
N ASP A 495 -40.65 -65.55 9.53
CA ASP A 495 -41.78 -66.04 8.75
C ASP A 495 -42.93 -66.49 9.66
N LYS A 496 -42.62 -67.18 10.76
CA LYS A 496 -43.63 -67.52 11.80
C LYS A 496 -44.23 -66.28 12.45
N LEU A 497 -43.44 -65.26 12.81
CA LEU A 497 -43.98 -64.00 13.35
C LEU A 497 -44.85 -63.27 12.33
N THR A 498 -44.44 -63.25 11.06
CA THR A 498 -45.14 -62.56 9.97
C THR A 498 -46.48 -63.24 9.68
N VAL A 499 -46.51 -64.57 9.66
CA VAL A 499 -47.75 -65.37 9.55
C VAL A 499 -48.65 -65.18 10.78
N SER A 500 -48.08 -65.11 12.00
CA SER A 500 -48.84 -64.84 13.23
C SER A 500 -49.49 -63.45 13.21
N LEU A 501 -48.73 -62.41 12.82
CA LEU A 501 -49.23 -61.05 12.67
C LEU A 501 -50.30 -60.93 11.57
N LEU A 502 -50.16 -61.69 10.47
CA LEU A 502 -51.21 -61.79 9.43
C LEU A 502 -52.51 -62.43 9.94
N TRP A 503 -52.44 -63.28 10.97
CA TRP A 503 -53.58 -63.97 11.56
C TRP A 503 -54.24 -63.16 12.69
N GLU A 504 -53.46 -62.44 13.50
CA GLU A 504 -53.97 -61.55 14.57
C GLU A 504 -54.54 -60.22 14.05
N TYR A 505 -54.03 -59.67 12.94
CA TYR A 505 -54.54 -58.43 12.34
C TYR A 505 -54.74 -58.54 10.81
N PRO A 506 -55.85 -59.16 10.35
CA PRO A 506 -56.15 -59.32 8.92
C PRO A 506 -56.29 -57.98 8.15
N SER A 507 -56.63 -56.89 8.86
CA SER A 507 -56.83 -55.54 8.31
C SER A 507 -55.55 -54.84 7.82
N LEU A 508 -54.36 -55.33 8.19
CA LEU A 508 -53.07 -54.77 7.73
C LEU A 508 -52.59 -55.37 6.39
N SER A 509 -53.28 -56.38 5.87
CA SER A 509 -52.91 -57.09 4.63
C SER A 509 -52.90 -56.21 3.37
N THR A 510 -53.64 -55.10 3.36
CA THR A 510 -53.78 -54.17 2.23
C THR A 510 -52.71 -53.08 2.16
N LEU A 511 -51.96 -52.84 3.24
CA LEU A 511 -50.90 -51.81 3.28
C LEU A 511 -49.50 -52.38 2.99
N SER A 512 -49.22 -53.63 3.40
CA SER A 512 -47.90 -54.26 3.17
C SER A 512 -47.64 -54.63 1.71
N THR A 513 -48.70 -54.90 0.92
CA THR A 513 -48.59 -55.26 -0.49
C THR A 513 -48.11 -54.14 -1.40
N LEU A 514 -48.24 -52.87 -0.99
CA LEU A 514 -47.78 -51.71 -1.77
C LEU A 514 -46.28 -51.41 -1.59
N THR A 515 -45.68 -51.81 -0.47
CA THR A 515 -44.24 -51.61 -0.22
C THR A 515 -43.39 -52.74 -0.80
N CYS A 516 -43.90 -53.97 -0.84
CA CYS A 516 -43.14 -55.14 -1.30
C CYS A 516 -42.81 -55.14 -2.81
N VAL A 517 -43.61 -54.44 -3.64
CA VAL A 517 -43.39 -54.40 -5.10
C VAL A 517 -42.26 -53.43 -5.49
N ALA A 518 -41.97 -52.42 -4.66
CA ALA A 518 -40.96 -51.40 -4.96
C ALA A 518 -39.50 -51.91 -4.86
N GLU A 519 -39.20 -52.83 -3.93
CA GLU A 519 -37.84 -53.38 -3.77
C GLU A 519 -37.49 -54.48 -4.79
N PHE A 520 -38.49 -55.12 -5.41
CA PHE A 520 -38.25 -56.29 -6.28
C PHE A 520 -37.76 -55.92 -7.70
N HIS A 521 -37.90 -54.67 -8.13
CA HIS A 521 -37.51 -54.23 -9.48
C HIS A 521 -36.14 -53.56 -9.61
N VAL A 522 -35.39 -53.40 -8.51
CA VAL A 522 -34.03 -52.80 -8.53
C VAL A 522 -32.92 -53.87 -8.58
N LYS A 523 -33.24 -55.17 -8.44
CA LYS A 523 -32.25 -56.25 -8.31
C LYS A 523 -32.04 -57.16 -9.52
N THR A 524 -32.65 -56.86 -10.66
CA THR A 524 -32.53 -57.66 -11.90
C THR A 524 -31.70 -57.00 -13.01
N HIS A 525 -30.83 -56.05 -12.66
CA HIS A 525 -29.86 -55.45 -13.59
C HIS A 525 -28.44 -55.37 -12.99
N GLN A 526 -27.90 -56.51 -12.54
CA GLN A 526 -26.45 -56.72 -12.42
C GLN A 526 -26.11 -58.23 -12.34
N GLN A 527 -26.20 -58.90 -13.49
CA GLN A 527 -25.41 -60.08 -13.86
C GLN A 527 -24.99 -59.92 -15.33
#